data_AF-A0A151QVS0-F1
#
_entry.id   AF-A0A151QVS0-F1
#
_cell.length_a   1.000
_cell.length_b   1.000
_cell.length_c   1.000
_cell.angle_alpha   90.00
_cell.angle_beta   90.00
_cell.angle_gamma   90.00
#
_symmetry.space_group_name_H-M   'P 1'
#
loop_
_entity.id
_entity.type
_entity.pdbx_description
1 polymer ?
#
loop_
_entity_poly.entity_id
_entity_poly.type
_entity_poly.pdbx_seq_one_letter_code
_entity_poly.pdbx_strand_id
1 'polypeptide(L)'
;MPEDCTQGIRIWGSVIPLLSLCICEWHQPDRVMRQFGYQQPVPNPPMTPAHVHALTLRGKTDDDWTTILSPALEHWANRYAYHFAPTSPQVGLLGPNSEYMRWYRRKGKLYIDPDEVKDSIVVCAYYNSYFNIIFC
;
A
#
# COMPACT_ATOMS: atom_id res chain seq x y z
N MET A 1 -13.44 12.81 0.51
CA MET A 1 -12.74 11.63 1.09
C MET A 1 -13.81 10.77 1.74
N PRO A 2 -13.88 9.46 1.46
CA PRO A 2 -14.84 8.57 2.11
C PRO A 2 -14.68 8.58 3.63
N GLU A 3 -15.78 8.44 4.36
CA GLU A 3 -15.79 8.51 5.83
C GLU A 3 -14.98 7.38 6.49
N ASP A 4 -14.94 6.22 5.84
CA ASP A 4 -14.16 5.06 6.28
C ASP A 4 -12.64 5.34 6.25
N CYS A 5 -12.18 6.13 5.27
CA CYS A 5 -10.77 6.54 5.18
C CYS A 5 -10.38 7.51 6.32
N THR A 6 -11.35 8.28 6.84
CA THR A 6 -11.14 9.20 7.97
C THR A 6 -11.18 8.52 9.34
N GLN A 7 -12.13 7.60 9.56
CA GLN A 7 -12.30 6.95 10.87
C GLN A 7 -11.09 6.08 11.26
N GLY A 8 -10.40 5.52 10.27
CA GLY A 8 -9.22 4.67 10.48
C GLY A 8 -7.89 5.33 10.14
N ILE A 9 -7.82 6.63 9.85
CA ILE A 9 -6.60 7.23 9.25
C ILE A 9 -5.33 6.99 10.08
N ARG A 10 -5.46 6.96 11.42
CA ARG A 10 -4.34 6.68 12.32
C ARG A 10 -3.76 5.27 12.18
N ILE A 11 -4.54 4.34 11.64
CA ILE A 11 -4.13 2.96 11.34
C ILE A 11 -3.77 2.87 9.86
N TRP A 12 -4.65 3.35 8.97
CA TRP A 12 -4.45 3.32 7.52
C TRP A 12 -3.25 4.14 7.04
N GLY A 13 -2.76 5.09 7.81
CA GLY A 13 -1.54 5.84 7.53
C GLY A 13 -0.25 5.18 8.03
N SER A 14 -0.31 3.99 8.60
CA SER A 14 0.87 3.27 9.10
C SER A 14 1.56 2.49 7.99
N VAL A 15 2.89 2.59 7.89
CA VAL A 15 3.71 1.82 6.93
C VAL A 15 4.16 0.52 7.62
N ILE A 16 3.40 -0.56 7.43
CA ILE A 16 3.51 -1.80 8.23
C ILE A 16 3.13 -3.05 7.42
N PRO A 17 3.55 -4.26 7.82
CA PRO A 17 3.03 -5.49 7.24
C PRO A 17 1.56 -5.74 7.66
N LEU A 18 0.73 -6.16 6.71
CA LEU A 18 -0.64 -6.61 6.90
C LEU A 18 -0.77 -8.10 6.53
N LEU A 19 -1.69 -8.79 7.19
CA LEU A 19 -2.07 -10.16 6.84
C LEU A 19 -3.36 -10.15 6.04
N SER A 20 -3.28 -10.57 4.77
CA SER A 20 -4.42 -10.69 3.85
C SER A 20 -4.53 -12.12 3.34
N LEU A 21 -5.65 -12.80 3.63
CA LEU A 21 -5.98 -14.14 3.11
C LEU A 21 -4.78 -15.11 3.11
N CYS A 22 -4.08 -15.16 4.24
CA CYS A 22 -2.89 -16.00 4.44
C CYS A 22 -1.58 -15.51 3.78
N ILE A 23 -1.47 -14.25 3.38
CA ILE A 23 -0.26 -13.66 2.83
C ILE A 23 0.11 -12.44 3.67
N CYS A 24 1.39 -12.31 4.00
CA CYS A 24 1.91 -11.06 4.56
C CYS A 24 2.21 -10.11 3.39
N GLU A 25 1.68 -8.90 3.41
CA GLU A 25 1.91 -7.85 2.40
C GLU A 25 2.28 -6.54 3.09
N TRP A 26 3.22 -5.78 2.52
CA TRP A 26 3.63 -4.51 3.13
C TRP A 26 2.67 -3.38 2.72
N HIS A 27 2.01 -2.77 3.70
CA HIS A 27 1.15 -1.60 3.51
C HIS A 27 1.99 -0.33 3.45
N GLN A 28 1.84 0.44 2.37
CA GLN A 28 2.65 1.63 2.08
C GLN A 28 1.79 2.85 1.72
N PRO A 29 1.02 3.38 2.69
CA PRO A 29 0.14 4.53 2.47
C PRO A 29 0.89 5.83 2.13
N ASP A 30 2.18 5.90 2.48
CA ASP A 30 3.11 6.97 2.10
C ASP A 30 3.30 7.10 0.58
N ARG A 31 2.91 6.09 -0.20
CA ARG A 31 2.94 6.11 -1.67
C ARG A 31 1.62 6.55 -2.31
N VAL A 32 0.54 6.61 -1.52
CA VAL A 32 -0.82 6.97 -1.97
C VAL A 32 -1.47 8.08 -1.12
N MET A 33 -0.65 8.97 -0.56
CA MET A 33 -1.05 10.08 0.32
C MET A 33 -2.15 10.99 -0.26
N ARG A 34 -2.26 11.06 -1.60
CA ARG A 34 -3.34 11.78 -2.30
C ARG A 34 -4.74 11.24 -2.01
N GLN A 35 -4.89 9.95 -1.75
CA GLN A 35 -6.17 9.35 -1.36
C GLN A 35 -6.65 9.87 0.01
N PHE A 36 -5.69 10.27 0.85
CA PHE A 36 -5.91 10.84 2.18
C PHE A 36 -5.99 12.38 2.18
N GLY A 37 -5.98 13.02 1.01
CA GLY A 37 -6.04 14.48 0.87
C GLY A 37 -4.71 15.20 1.13
N TYR A 38 -3.60 14.48 1.22
CA TYR A 38 -2.26 15.05 1.38
C TYR A 38 -1.54 15.19 0.03
N GLN A 39 -0.58 16.11 -0.04
CA GLN A 39 0.36 16.18 -1.16
C GLN A 39 1.23 14.91 -1.23
N GLN A 40 1.43 14.36 -2.42
CA GLN A 40 2.29 13.19 -2.59
C GLN A 40 3.71 13.63 -2.97
N PRO A 41 4.73 13.38 -2.12
CA PRO A 41 6.12 13.50 -2.53
C PRO A 41 6.48 12.37 -3.51
N VAL A 42 7.63 12.48 -4.18
CA VAL A 42 8.15 11.36 -4.98
C VAL A 42 8.30 10.14 -4.08
N PRO A 43 7.58 9.03 -4.35
CA PRO A 43 7.60 7.89 -3.46
C PRO A 43 8.95 7.18 -3.53
N ASN A 44 9.38 6.65 -2.38
CA ASN A 44 10.47 5.69 -2.33
C ASN A 44 10.11 4.43 -3.11
N PRO A 45 11.10 3.64 -3.56
CA PRO A 45 10.85 2.33 -4.15
C PRO A 45 9.93 1.49 -3.24
N PRO A 46 9.03 0.67 -3.83
CA PRO A 46 8.18 -0.22 -3.06
C PRO A 46 9.01 -1.07 -2.11
N MET A 47 8.59 -1.12 -0.85
CA MET A 47 9.16 -2.00 0.14
C MET A 47 8.51 -3.37 -0.06
N THR A 48 9.16 -4.21 -0.85
CA THR A 48 8.79 -5.61 -1.04
C THR A 48 9.92 -6.48 -0.54
N PRO A 49 10.11 -6.61 0.80
CA PRO A 49 11.19 -7.45 1.29
C PRO A 49 10.88 -8.89 0.86
N ALA A 50 11.82 -9.54 0.16
CA ALA A 50 11.60 -10.85 -0.45
C ALA A 50 11.04 -11.90 0.52
N HIS A 51 11.36 -11.78 1.81
CA HIS A 51 10.81 -12.66 2.84
C HIS A 51 9.29 -12.52 3.02
N VAL A 52 8.69 -11.35 2.80
CA VAL A 52 7.26 -11.06 3.08
C VAL A 52 6.36 -11.77 2.08
N HIS A 53 6.70 -11.74 0.79
CA HIS A 53 5.98 -12.50 -0.24
C HIS A 53 6.16 -14.02 -0.13
N ALA A 54 7.21 -14.50 0.53
CA ALA A 54 7.40 -15.92 0.81
C ALA A 54 6.57 -16.42 2.01
N LEU A 55 6.03 -15.50 2.83
CA LEU A 55 5.11 -15.80 3.92
C LEU A 55 3.71 -16.03 3.39
N THR A 56 3.49 -17.22 2.83
CA THR A 56 2.17 -17.75 2.55
C THR A 56 1.81 -18.82 3.58
N LEU A 57 0.67 -18.67 4.26
CA LEU A 57 0.12 -19.70 5.16
C LEU A 57 -0.51 -20.88 4.40
N ARG A 58 -0.43 -20.91 3.06
CA ARG A 58 -0.95 -22.03 2.26
C ARG A 58 -0.02 -23.23 2.36
N GLY A 59 -0.55 -24.36 2.85
CA GLY A 59 0.13 -25.66 2.82
C GLY A 59 1.27 -25.85 3.84
N LYS A 60 1.39 -24.95 4.82
CA LYS A 60 2.46 -24.93 5.82
C LYS A 60 1.91 -25.01 7.24
N THR A 61 1.22 -26.10 7.56
CA THR A 61 0.55 -26.27 8.88
C THR A 61 1.51 -26.58 10.03
N ASP A 62 2.71 -27.07 9.72
CA ASP A 62 3.70 -27.53 10.71
C ASP A 62 4.73 -26.45 11.08
N ASP A 63 4.69 -25.31 10.40
CA ASP A 63 5.58 -24.18 10.66
C ASP A 63 5.16 -23.45 11.96
N ASP A 64 6.15 -23.00 12.74
CA ASP A 64 5.88 -22.13 13.89
C ASP A 64 5.55 -20.70 13.45
N TRP A 65 4.28 -20.50 13.13
CA TRP A 65 3.72 -19.22 12.71
C TRP A 65 3.91 -18.10 13.74
N THR A 66 4.01 -18.43 15.02
CA THR A 66 4.20 -17.41 16.06
C THR A 66 5.58 -16.78 15.95
N THR A 67 6.61 -17.61 15.74
CA THR A 67 7.98 -17.15 15.50
C THR A 67 8.09 -16.44 14.14
N ILE A 68 7.49 -17.02 13.09
CA ILE A 68 7.56 -16.47 11.72
C ILE A 68 6.89 -15.09 11.61
N LEU A 69 5.74 -14.90 12.27
CA LEU A 69 5.00 -13.63 12.23
C LEU A 69 5.42 -12.65 13.32
N SER A 70 6.29 -13.05 14.28
CA SER A 70 6.75 -12.17 15.36
C SER A 70 7.22 -10.80 14.87
N PRO A 71 8.05 -10.68 13.81
CA PRO A 71 8.47 -9.37 13.32
C PRO A 71 7.29 -8.52 12.80
N ALA A 72 6.31 -9.15 12.15
CA ALA A 72 5.13 -8.44 11.65
C ALA A 72 4.22 -7.99 12.81
N LEU A 73 4.07 -8.83 13.84
CA LEU A 73 3.33 -8.50 15.05
C LEU A 73 3.97 -7.35 15.83
N GLU A 74 5.30 -7.31 15.91
CA GLU A 74 6.04 -6.20 16.53
C GLU A 74 5.81 -4.86 15.79
N HIS A 75 5.84 -4.88 14.45
CA HIS A 75 5.51 -3.68 13.66
C HIS A 75 4.06 -3.25 13.88
N TRP A 76 3.12 -4.20 13.93
CA TRP A 76 1.72 -3.91 14.20
C TRP A 76 1.49 -3.33 15.61
N ALA A 77 2.17 -3.88 16.62
CA ALA A 77 2.12 -3.37 18.00
C ALA A 77 2.62 -1.91 18.06
N ASN A 78 3.68 -1.61 17.29
CA ASN A 78 4.29 -0.28 17.21
C ASN A 78 3.78 0.57 16.03
N ARG A 79 2.65 0.21 15.40
CA ARG A 79 2.18 0.81 14.14
C ARG A 79 2.15 2.33 14.10
N TYR A 80 1.80 2.98 15.21
CA TYR A 80 1.74 4.44 15.30
C TYR A 80 3.11 5.12 15.19
N ALA A 81 4.20 4.42 15.54
CA ALA A 81 5.56 4.92 15.34
C ALA A 81 5.95 4.92 13.85
N TYR A 82 5.26 4.11 13.02
CA TYR A 82 5.49 3.97 11.58
C TYR A 82 4.44 4.72 10.74
N HIS A 83 3.71 5.65 11.34
CA HIS A 83 2.76 6.49 10.62
C HIS A 83 3.50 7.41 9.63
N PHE A 84 3.03 7.52 8.40
CA PHE A 84 3.61 8.46 7.44
C PHE A 84 3.54 9.88 7.99
N ALA A 85 4.58 10.68 7.76
CA ALA A 85 4.55 12.09 8.14
C ALA A 85 3.56 12.84 7.23
N PRO A 86 2.49 13.46 7.76
CA PRO A 86 1.54 14.18 6.93
C PRO A 86 2.24 15.37 6.27
N THR A 87 2.15 15.46 4.95
CA THR A 87 2.55 16.66 4.22
C THR A 87 1.45 17.72 4.32
N SER A 88 1.67 18.89 3.69
CA SER A 88 0.60 19.85 3.48
C SER A 88 -0.60 19.21 2.76
N PRO A 89 -1.84 19.65 3.07
CA PRO A 89 -3.02 19.24 2.33
C PRO A 89 -2.89 19.55 0.84
N GLN A 90 -3.42 18.67 -0.01
CA GLN A 90 -3.53 18.92 -1.44
C GLN A 90 -4.71 19.87 -1.70
N VAL A 91 -4.40 21.12 -2.03
CA VAL A 91 -5.38 22.13 -2.43
C VAL A 91 -5.27 22.37 -3.93
N GLY A 92 -6.40 22.27 -4.64
CA GLY A 92 -6.45 22.47 -6.09
C GLY A 92 -5.67 21.42 -6.88
N LEU A 93 -5.47 21.71 -8.17
CA LEU A 93 -4.75 20.82 -9.10
C LEU A 93 -3.23 20.88 -8.86
N LEU A 94 -2.55 19.75 -9.08
CA LEU A 94 -1.10 19.69 -9.08
C LEU A 94 -0.53 20.52 -10.24
N GLY A 95 0.44 21.39 -9.92
CA GLY A 95 1.20 22.10 -10.93
C GLY A 95 1.86 21.12 -11.92
N PRO A 96 1.74 21.31 -13.25
CA PRO A 96 2.28 20.39 -14.25
C PRO A 96 3.79 20.12 -14.11
N ASN A 97 4.53 21.07 -13.53
CA ASN A 97 5.97 21.03 -13.33
C ASN A 97 6.39 20.64 -11.90
N SER A 98 5.43 20.27 -11.03
CA SER A 98 5.77 19.78 -9.70
C SER A 98 6.68 18.57 -9.79
N GLU A 99 7.52 18.38 -8.77
CA GLU A 99 8.46 17.25 -8.72
C GLU A 99 7.73 15.91 -8.86
N TYR A 100 6.62 15.77 -8.15
CA TYR A 100 5.74 14.63 -8.25
C TYR A 100 5.20 14.40 -9.67
N MET A 101 4.69 15.44 -10.35
CA MET A 101 4.15 15.30 -11.71
C MET A 101 5.23 14.95 -12.74
N ARG A 102 6.45 15.47 -12.58
CA ARG A 102 7.60 15.10 -13.42
C ARG A 102 7.99 13.63 -13.23
N TRP A 103 8.02 13.15 -11.98
CA TRP A 103 8.25 11.74 -11.68
C TRP A 103 7.13 10.86 -12.23
N TYR A 104 5.86 11.22 -11.99
CA TYR A 104 4.69 10.48 -12.43
C TYR A 104 4.64 10.32 -13.95
N ARG A 105 4.94 11.37 -14.73
CA ARG A 105 5.00 11.28 -16.19
C ARG A 105 6.14 10.40 -16.70
N ARG A 106 7.26 10.34 -15.97
CA ARG A 106 8.42 9.51 -16.32
C ARG A 106 8.17 8.04 -16.00
N LYS A 107 7.44 7.74 -14.92
CA LYS A 107 7.25 6.38 -14.40
C LYS A 107 5.91 5.77 -14.75
N GLY A 108 4.87 6.58 -14.91
CA GLY A 108 3.53 6.14 -15.23
C GLY A 108 3.46 5.63 -16.67
N LYS A 109 2.85 4.46 -16.85
CA LYS A 109 2.33 4.05 -18.15
C LYS A 109 1.06 4.88 -18.40
N LEU A 110 1.09 5.74 -19.42
CA LEU A 110 -0.07 6.58 -19.77
C LEU A 110 -1.24 5.77 -20.33
N TYR A 111 -0.97 4.55 -20.78
CA TYR A 111 -1.94 3.64 -21.36
C TYR A 111 -1.79 2.29 -20.69
N ILE A 112 -2.94 1.72 -20.31
CA ILE A 112 -3.03 0.33 -19.90
C ILE A 112 -3.43 -0.43 -21.17
N ASP A 113 -2.57 -1.32 -21.64
CA ASP A 113 -2.86 -2.16 -22.81
C ASP A 113 -3.96 -3.15 -22.44
N PRO A 114 -5.11 -3.18 -23.15
CA PRO A 114 -6.21 -4.12 -22.89
C PRO A 114 -5.80 -5.60 -22.90
N ASP A 115 -4.69 -5.96 -23.54
CA ASP A 115 -4.18 -7.33 -23.56
C ASP A 115 -3.25 -7.65 -22.36
N GLU A 116 -2.59 -6.65 -21.75
CA GLU A 116 -1.89 -6.78 -20.44
C GLU A 116 -2.87 -6.86 -19.25
N VAL A 117 -4.14 -6.55 -19.48
CA VAL A 117 -5.20 -6.46 -18.45
C VAL A 117 -5.68 -7.83 -17.96
N LYS A 118 -5.51 -8.89 -18.77
CA LYS A 118 -5.96 -10.25 -18.39
C LYS A 118 -5.24 -10.82 -17.17
N ASP A 119 -3.96 -10.50 -16.97
CA ASP A 119 -3.19 -10.99 -15.82
C ASP A 119 -3.32 -10.07 -14.59
N SER A 120 -3.64 -8.79 -14.80
CA SER A 120 -3.72 -7.79 -13.72
C SER A 120 -5.12 -7.66 -13.10
N ILE A 121 -6.21 -7.91 -13.85
CA ILE A 121 -7.57 -7.88 -13.31
C ILE A 121 -7.90 -9.10 -12.46
N VAL A 122 -7.31 -10.27 -12.72
CA VAL A 122 -7.58 -11.46 -11.89
C VAL A 122 -7.09 -11.24 -10.46
N VAL A 123 -5.99 -10.49 -10.27
CA VAL A 123 -5.55 -10.07 -8.93
C VAL A 123 -6.49 -9.01 -8.36
N CYS A 124 -6.98 -8.06 -9.15
CA CYS A 124 -7.83 -6.97 -8.66
C CYS A 124 -9.27 -7.41 -8.29
N ALA A 125 -9.85 -8.38 -9.01
CA ALA A 125 -11.22 -8.84 -8.79
C ALA A 125 -11.37 -9.74 -7.54
N TYR A 126 -10.32 -10.48 -7.17
CA TYR A 126 -10.31 -11.29 -5.94
C TYR A 126 -10.09 -10.46 -4.66
N TYR A 127 -9.43 -9.30 -4.76
CA TYR A 127 -9.16 -8.42 -3.60
C TYR A 127 -10.27 -7.38 -3.35
N ASN A 128 -11.14 -7.13 -4.35
CA ASN A 128 -12.23 -6.16 -4.27
C ASN A 128 -13.36 -6.50 -3.29
N SER A 129 -13.44 -7.73 -2.77
CA SER A 129 -14.43 -8.09 -1.76
C SER A 129 -13.97 -7.81 -0.31
N TYR A 130 -12.71 -7.44 -0.08
CA TYR A 130 -12.19 -7.23 1.30
C TYR A 130 -11.29 -6.00 1.49
N PHE A 131 -10.68 -5.44 0.45
CA PHE A 131 -9.81 -4.26 0.57
C PHE A 131 -10.03 -3.31 -0.61
N ASN A 132 -11.00 -2.42 -0.48
CA ASN A 132 -11.07 -1.22 -1.31
C ASN A 132 -9.96 -0.26 -0.88
N ILE A 133 -8.78 -0.34 -1.49
CA ILE A 133 -7.86 0.79 -1.74
C ILE A 133 -6.89 0.34 -2.84
N ILE A 134 -7.02 0.98 -4.01
CA ILE A 134 -6.25 0.71 -5.22
C ILE A 134 -4.78 1.10 -4.98
N PHE A 135 -3.90 0.10 -5.07
CA PHE A 135 -2.45 0.27 -5.22
C PHE A 135 -2.13 0.85 -6.60
N CYS A 136 -1.54 2.05 -6.62
CA CYS A 136 -0.74 2.59 -7.74
C CYS A 136 0.38 3.45 -7.13
#